data_AF-A0A9W9G4V5-F1
#
_entry.id   AF-A0A9W9G4V5-F1
#
_cell.length_a   1.000
_cell.length_b   1.000
_cell.length_c   1.000
_cell.angle_alpha   90.00
_cell.angle_beta   90.00
_cell.angle_gamma   90.00
#
_symmetry.space_group_name_H-M   'P 1'
#
loop_
_entity.id
_entity.type
_entity.pdbx_description
1 polymer ?
#
loop_
_entity_poly.entity_id
_entity_poly.type
_entity_poly.pdbx_seq_one_letter_code
_entity_poly.pdbx_strand_id
1 'polypeptide(L)'
;MQYRLSVNLVDQENRPVILNCVVHDTASSYLEIYMDEAIELGLDSEYHYLGPMIRLETSNGAVFRLTFQVEVQLMADGHEVAEKVTAMACLVNDISLGQSHASGPFIQKTLFTATHPKGDLLIGANKTAIANLYRGR
;
A
#
# COMPACT_ATOMS: atom_id res chain seq x y z
N MET A 1 -10.32 4.52 16.54
CA MET A 1 -8.90 4.33 16.20
C MET A 1 -8.83 4.13 14.70
N GLN A 2 -8.25 5.08 13.98
CA GLN A 2 -8.04 4.97 12.54
C GLN A 2 -6.61 4.50 12.30
N TYR A 3 -6.47 3.34 11.69
CA TYR A 3 -5.17 2.82 11.28
C TYR A 3 -4.84 3.26 9.85
N ARG A 4 -3.57 3.61 9.62
CA ARG A 4 -3.04 4.04 8.33
C ARG A 4 -1.65 3.45 8.14
N LEU A 5 -1.16 3.44 6.90
CA LEU A 5 0.24 3.12 6.64
C LEU A 5 1.00 4.38 6.28
N SER A 6 2.15 4.55 6.90
CA SER A 6 3.19 5.46 6.45
C SER A 6 4.12 4.70 5.50
N VAL A 7 4.36 5.24 4.31
CA VAL A 7 5.21 4.63 3.29
C VAL A 7 6.32 5.59 2.91
N ASN A 8 7.54 5.07 2.79
CA ASN A 8 8.72 5.78 2.32
C ASN A 8 9.52 4.92 1.34
N LEU A 9 10.32 5.57 0.50
CA LEU A 9 11.39 4.87 -0.21
C LEU A 9 12.46 4.43 0.81
N VAL A 10 13.05 3.25 0.58
CA VAL A 10 14.13 2.70 1.39
C VAL A 10 15.32 3.66 1.34
N ASP A 11 15.93 3.87 2.51
CA ASP A 11 17.08 4.76 2.73
C ASP A 11 16.85 6.22 2.30
N GLN A 12 15.58 6.65 2.20
CA GLN A 12 15.22 8.05 2.00
C GLN A 12 14.47 8.62 3.20
N GLU A 13 14.91 9.80 3.67
CA GLU A 13 14.25 10.57 4.74
C GLU A 13 13.19 11.55 4.21
N ASN A 14 12.64 11.27 3.02
CA ASN A 14 11.58 12.09 2.44
C ASN A 14 10.31 12.07 3.31
N ARG A 15 9.42 13.02 3.03
CA ARG A 15 8.11 13.06 3.68
C ARG A 15 7.34 11.79 3.30
N PRO A 16 6.87 10.98 4.27
CA PRO A 16 6.14 9.78 3.96
C PRO A 16 4.78 10.06 3.34
N VAL A 17 4.40 9.18 2.41
CA VAL A 17 3.04 9.13 1.88
C VAL A 17 2.18 8.29 2.82
N ILE A 18 1.01 8.84 3.18
CA ILE A 18 0.09 8.20 4.11
C ILE A 18 -1.04 7.51 3.34
N LEU A 19 -1.04 6.18 3.35
CA LEU A 19 -2.10 5.37 2.74
C LEU A 19 -3.25 5.20 3.72
N ASN A 20 -4.42 5.74 3.36
CA ASN A 20 -5.60 5.78 4.24
C ASN A 20 -6.50 4.54 4.13
N CYS A 21 -6.49 3.85 2.99
CA CYS A 21 -7.32 2.69 2.74
C CYS A 21 -6.47 1.61 2.06
N VAL A 22 -6.18 0.54 2.81
CA VAL A 22 -5.36 -0.56 2.34
C VAL A 22 -6.07 -1.87 2.61
N VAL A 23 -6.41 -2.56 1.52
CA VAL A 23 -7.20 -3.77 1.48
C VAL A 23 -6.28 -4.97 1.32
N HIS A 24 -6.64 -6.05 1.99
CA HIS A 24 -5.89 -7.29 1.97
C HIS A 24 -6.29 -8.14 0.76
N ASP A 25 -5.51 -7.99 -0.31
CA ASP A 25 -5.68 -8.82 -1.50
C ASP A 25 -4.87 -10.11 -1.35
N THR A 26 -5.51 -11.22 -0.97
CA THR A 26 -4.83 -12.53 -0.87
C THR A 26 -4.23 -13.02 -2.19
N ALA A 27 -4.64 -12.45 -3.32
CA ALA A 27 -4.19 -12.84 -4.66
C ALA A 27 -2.96 -12.04 -5.14
N SER A 28 -2.53 -11.01 -4.41
CA SER A 28 -1.32 -10.22 -4.72
C SER A 28 -0.26 -10.43 -3.65
N SER A 29 1.01 -10.26 -3.99
CA SER A 29 2.13 -10.24 -3.03
C SER A 29 2.74 -8.84 -2.85
N TYR A 30 2.15 -7.82 -3.47
CA TYR A 30 2.72 -6.49 -3.60
C TYR A 30 1.80 -5.42 -3.01
N LEU A 31 2.41 -4.39 -2.44
CA LEU A 31 1.71 -3.14 -2.10
C LEU A 31 1.53 -2.31 -3.38
N GLU A 32 0.29 -2.07 -3.79
CA GLU A 32 0.00 -1.14 -4.87
C GLU A 32 0.30 0.29 -4.40
N ILE A 33 1.04 1.03 -5.22
CA ILE A 33 1.31 2.46 -5.06
C ILE A 33 0.94 3.15 -6.37
N TYR A 34 0.12 4.19 -6.31
CA TYR A 34 -0.31 4.92 -7.50
C TYR A 34 0.74 5.91 -7.98
N MET A 35 0.59 6.38 -9.22
CA MET A 35 1.60 7.21 -9.86
C MET A 35 1.79 8.57 -9.18
N ASP A 36 0.70 9.19 -8.69
CA ASP A 36 0.74 10.43 -7.92
C ASP A 36 1.47 10.27 -6.59
N GLU A 37 1.24 9.14 -5.91
CA GLU A 37 1.90 8.79 -4.65
C GLU A 37 3.39 8.47 -4.87
N ALA A 38 3.73 7.75 -5.95
CA ALA A 38 5.11 7.48 -6.31
C ALA A 38 5.89 8.76 -6.62
N ILE A 39 5.25 9.73 -7.28
CA ILE A 39 5.84 11.06 -7.49
C ILE A 39 6.03 11.80 -6.16
N GLU A 40 5.05 11.75 -5.25
CA GLU A 40 5.16 12.35 -3.92
C GLU A 40 6.27 11.72 -3.07
N LEU A 41 6.48 10.40 -3.19
CA LEU A 41 7.59 9.68 -2.59
C LEU A 41 8.96 10.08 -3.16
N GLY A 42 8.99 10.74 -4.31
CA GLY A 42 10.23 11.06 -5.03
C GLY A 42 10.81 9.87 -5.80
N LEU A 43 9.97 8.92 -6.22
CA LEU A 43 10.42 7.78 -7.03
C LEU A 43 10.90 8.24 -8.40
N ASP A 44 12.15 7.91 -8.73
CA ASP A 44 12.76 8.18 -10.03
C ASP A 44 13.39 6.91 -10.63
N SER A 45 13.98 7.05 -11.82
CA SER A 45 14.65 5.96 -12.53
C SER A 45 16.01 5.57 -11.95
N GLU A 46 16.57 6.37 -11.03
CA GLU A 46 17.87 6.13 -10.40
C GLU A 46 17.73 5.43 -9.03
N TYR A 47 16.49 5.26 -8.55
CA TYR A 47 16.22 4.61 -7.29
C TYR A 47 16.86 3.21 -7.20
N HIS A 48 17.74 3.03 -6.21
CA HIS A 48 18.59 1.84 -6.10
C HIS A 48 17.80 0.54 -5.93
N TYR A 49 16.63 0.61 -5.29
CA TYR A 49 15.80 -0.56 -4.97
C TYR A 49 14.66 -0.78 -5.99
N LEU A 50 14.85 -0.31 -7.23
CA LEU A 50 14.00 -0.71 -8.35
C LEU A 50 14.12 -2.22 -8.60
N GLY A 51 12.99 -2.88 -8.70
CA GLY A 51 12.87 -4.30 -9.00
C GLY A 51 12.53 -4.56 -10.47
N PRO A 52 12.37 -5.84 -10.85
CA PRO A 52 11.96 -6.19 -12.21
C PRO A 52 10.53 -5.73 -12.50
N MET A 53 10.19 -5.60 -13.78
CA MET A 53 8.79 -5.59 -14.19
C MET A 53 8.17 -6.97 -13.98
N ILE A 54 7.01 -7.01 -13.34
CA ILE A 54 6.26 -8.24 -13.10
C ILE A 54 5.00 -8.27 -13.97
N ARG A 55 4.54 -9.47 -14.31
CA ARG A 55 3.26 -9.71 -14.97
C ARG A 55 2.24 -10.13 -13.93
N LEU A 56 1.18 -9.35 -13.76
CA LEU A 56 0.05 -9.66 -12.88
C LEU A 56 -1.15 -10.06 -13.72
N GLU A 57 -1.81 -11.15 -13.34
CA GLU A 57 -3.09 -11.54 -13.94
C GLU A 57 -4.22 -10.82 -13.24
N THR A 58 -5.06 -10.13 -14.01
CA THR A 58 -6.26 -9.45 -13.50
C THR A 58 -7.50 -9.96 -14.24
N SER A 59 -8.69 -9.66 -13.70
CA SER A 59 -9.95 -9.95 -14.40
C SER A 59 -10.04 -9.32 -15.79
N ASN A 60 -9.28 -8.25 -16.03
CA ASN A 60 -9.28 -7.47 -17.26
C ASN A 60 -8.12 -7.85 -18.20
N GLY A 61 -7.40 -8.93 -17.89
CA GLY A 61 -6.22 -9.39 -18.62
C GLY A 61 -4.92 -9.15 -17.85
N ALA A 62 -3.82 -9.53 -18.49
CA ALA A 62 -2.50 -9.41 -17.88
C ALA A 62 -2.00 -7.96 -17.95
N VAL A 63 -1.46 -7.48 -16.84
CA VAL A 63 -0.83 -6.15 -16.76
C VAL A 63 0.62 -6.29 -16.34
N PHE A 64 1.48 -5.43 -16.86
CA PHE A 64 2.87 -5.33 -16.44
C PHE A 64 3.03 -4.16 -15.47
N ARG A 65 3.78 -4.38 -14.39
CA ARG A 65 3.98 -3.40 -13.32
C ARG A 65 5.45 -3.34 -12.94
N LEU A 66 5.99 -2.14 -12.80
CA LEU A 66 7.30 -1.92 -12.19
C LEU A 66 7.21 -2.25 -10.71
N THR A 67 8.20 -2.93 -10.15
CA THR A 67 8.30 -3.18 -8.71
C THR A 67 9.43 -2.38 -8.11
N PHE A 68 9.34 -2.09 -6.82
CA PHE A 68 10.36 -1.36 -6.07
C PHE A 68 10.18 -1.60 -4.57
N GLN A 69 11.25 -1.50 -3.79
CA GLN A 69 11.15 -1.65 -2.34
C GLN A 69 10.72 -0.35 -1.67
N VAL A 70 9.95 -0.47 -0.60
CA VAL A 70 9.52 0.63 0.26
C VAL A 70 9.65 0.24 1.73
N GLU A 71 9.83 1.22 2.60
CA GLU A 71 9.60 1.07 4.03
C GLU A 71 8.13 1.37 4.35
N VAL A 72 7.51 0.49 5.12
CA VAL A 72 6.12 0.64 5.54
C VAL A 72 6.07 0.62 7.06
N GLN A 73 5.30 1.53 7.64
CA GLN A 73 5.07 1.62 9.08
C GLN A 73 3.59 1.74 9.38
N LEU A 74 3.11 0.98 10.37
CA LEU A 74 1.73 1.09 10.83
C LEU A 74 1.59 2.31 11.74
N MET A 75 0.57 3.13 11.44
CA MET A 75 0.19 4.31 12.20
C MET A 75 -1.21 4.13 12.79
N ALA A 76 -1.44 4.60 14.01
CA ALA A 76 -2.77 4.68 14.63
C ALA A 76 -3.01 6.09 15.18
N ASP A 77 -4.09 6.74 14.73
CA ASP A 77 -4.44 8.11 15.14
C ASP A 77 -3.28 9.11 15.00
N GLY A 78 -2.43 8.92 13.98
CA GLY A 78 -1.26 9.78 13.69
C GLY A 78 0.03 9.40 14.41
N HIS A 79 0.02 8.39 15.27
CA HIS A 79 1.20 7.89 15.99
C HIS A 79 1.71 6.58 15.40
N GLU A 80 3.02 6.40 15.38
CA GLU A 80 3.67 5.14 15.02
C GLU A 80 3.32 4.06 16.05
N VAL A 81 2.84 2.90 15.58
CA VAL A 81 2.46 1.78 16.45
C VAL A 81 3.28 0.51 16.20
N ALA A 82 4.09 0.49 15.14
CA ALA A 82 4.99 -0.62 14.83
C ALA A 82 6.33 -0.08 14.31
N GLU A 83 7.36 -0.92 14.34
CA GLU A 83 8.62 -0.66 13.65
C GLU A 83 8.40 -0.62 12.13
N LYS A 84 9.28 0.09 11.43
CA LYS A 84 9.30 0.08 9.97
C LYS A 84 9.69 -1.30 9.45
N VAL A 85 9.03 -1.73 8.39
CA VAL A 85 9.33 -2.99 7.69
C VAL A 85 9.49 -2.75 6.21
N THR A 86 10.48 -3.41 5.60
CA THR A 86 10.66 -3.35 4.14
C THR A 86 9.63 -4.24 3.45
N ALA A 87 8.98 -3.69 2.42
CA ALA A 87 8.00 -4.38 1.60
C ALA A 87 8.31 -4.17 0.11
N MET A 88 7.80 -5.07 -0.73
CA MET A 88 7.81 -4.85 -2.18
C MET A 88 6.52 -4.17 -2.60
N ALA A 89 6.65 -3.04 -3.29
CA ALA A 89 5.56 -2.32 -3.93
C ALA A 89 5.52 -2.57 -5.43
N CYS A 90 4.37 -2.32 -6.05
CA CYS A 90 4.22 -2.26 -7.49
C CYS A 90 3.56 -0.94 -7.92
N LEU A 91 4.08 -0.33 -8.97
CA LEU A 91 3.59 0.94 -9.50
C LEU A 91 2.33 0.71 -10.33
N VAL A 92 1.23 1.30 -9.90
CA VAL A 92 -0.02 1.35 -10.67
C VAL A 92 0.00 2.62 -11.53
N ASN A 93 -0.04 2.47 -12.85
CA ASN A 93 -0.15 3.58 -13.80
C ASN A 93 -1.58 4.15 -13.83
N ASP A 94 -2.01 4.67 -12.69
CA ASP A 94 -3.27 5.38 -12.47
C ASP A 94 -3.07 6.36 -11.29
N ILE A 95 -4.10 7.12 -10.94
CA ILE A 95 -4.10 8.08 -9.82
C ILE A 95 -4.92 7.56 -8.63
N SER A 96 -4.48 7.86 -7.42
CA SER A 96 -5.03 7.33 -6.16
C SER A 96 -6.48 7.74 -5.86
N LEU A 97 -7.07 8.73 -6.53
CA LEU A 97 -8.36 9.41 -6.26
C LEU A 97 -9.44 8.62 -5.48
N GLY A 98 -9.26 8.46 -4.16
CA GLY A 98 -10.17 7.70 -3.30
C GLY A 98 -10.21 6.18 -3.53
N GLN A 99 -9.28 5.65 -4.33
CA GLN A 99 -9.10 4.23 -4.54
C GLN A 99 -8.44 3.56 -3.32
N SER A 100 -8.74 2.29 -3.11
CA SER A 100 -8.08 1.47 -2.10
C SER A 100 -6.82 0.84 -2.67
N HIS A 101 -5.77 0.72 -1.86
CA HIS A 101 -4.55 0.00 -2.21
C HIS A 101 -4.71 -1.48 -1.92
N ALA A 102 -4.23 -2.35 -2.79
CA ALA A 102 -4.01 -3.75 -2.43
C ALA A 102 -2.64 -3.91 -1.76
N SER A 103 -2.54 -4.67 -0.66
CA SER A 103 -1.27 -4.86 0.05
C SER A 103 -0.71 -6.28 0.08
N GLY A 104 -1.31 -7.19 -0.66
CA GLY A 104 -1.05 -8.61 -0.51
C GLY A 104 -1.29 -9.13 0.93
N PRO A 105 -0.84 -10.36 1.23
CA PRO A 105 -0.87 -10.89 2.58
C PRO A 105 0.21 -10.34 3.51
N PHE A 106 1.14 -9.53 2.99
CA PHE A 106 2.31 -9.03 3.73
C PHE A 106 1.88 -8.24 4.97
N ILE A 107 0.95 -7.30 4.83
CA ILE A 107 0.52 -6.46 5.96
C ILE A 107 -0.07 -7.29 7.09
N GLN A 108 -0.89 -8.28 6.76
CA GLN A 108 -1.48 -9.14 7.78
C GLN A 108 -0.43 -10.05 8.44
N LYS A 109 0.54 -10.59 7.68
CA LYS A 109 1.57 -11.46 8.25
C LYS A 109 2.57 -10.70 9.13
N THR A 110 2.94 -9.50 8.71
CA THR A 110 4.06 -8.75 9.28
C THR A 110 3.60 -7.71 10.31
N LEU A 111 2.48 -7.03 10.09
CA LEU A 111 2.03 -5.93 10.95
C LEU A 111 0.92 -6.36 11.94
N PHE A 112 0.11 -7.38 11.60
CA PHE A 112 -0.97 -7.86 12.50
C PHE A 112 -0.46 -8.71 13.67
N THR A 113 0.68 -9.39 13.51
CA THR A 113 1.33 -10.13 14.60
C THR A 113 2.00 -9.21 15.62
N ALA A 114 2.31 -7.97 15.24
CA ALA A 114 2.93 -6.96 16.10
C ALA A 114 1.92 -6.16 16.92
N THR A 115 0.70 -5.94 16.43
CA THR A 115 -0.33 -5.16 17.15
C THR A 115 -1.71 -5.74 16.90
N HIS A 116 -2.37 -6.29 17.93
CA HIS A 116 -3.79 -6.64 17.86
C HIS A 116 -4.62 -5.34 17.90
N PRO A 117 -5.16 -4.84 16.78
CA PRO A 117 -5.73 -3.49 16.74
C PRO A 117 -7.19 -3.52 17.19
N LYS A 118 -7.55 -2.70 18.20
CA LYS A 118 -8.95 -2.47 18.63
C LYS A 118 -9.60 -1.33 17.82
N GLY A 119 -9.59 -1.43 16.49
CA GLY A 119 -10.22 -0.46 15.59
C GLY A 119 -10.25 -0.96 14.15
N ASP A 120 -11.05 -0.29 13.31
CA ASP A 120 -11.28 -0.69 11.92
C ASP A 120 -10.03 -0.46 11.07
N LEU A 121 -9.14 -1.45 11.08
CA LEU A 121 -8.23 -1.68 9.97
C LEU A 121 -9.05 -2.42 8.91
N LEU A 122 -9.44 -1.75 7.82
CA LEU A 122 -10.17 -2.35 6.71
C LEU A 122 -9.26 -3.28 5.86
N ILE A 123 -8.71 -4.32 6.49
CA ILE A 123 -8.16 -5.51 5.81
C ILE A 123 -9.38 -6.29 5.29
N GLY A 124 -9.95 -5.83 4.18
CA GLY A 124 -10.99 -6.59 3.48
C GLY A 124 -10.34 -7.82 2.84
N ALA A 125 -10.85 -9.02 3.15
CA ALA A 125 -10.32 -10.29 2.61
C ALA A 125 -10.60 -10.48 1.11
N ASN A 126 -11.37 -9.59 0.49
CA ASN A 126 -11.75 -9.63 -0.91
C ASN A 126 -11.70 -8.23 -1.53
N LYS A 127 -11.25 -8.17 -2.78
CA LYS A 127 -11.24 -6.98 -3.65
C LYS A 127 -12.68 -6.57 -3.96
N THR A 128 -13.34 -5.95 -3.00
CA THR A 128 -14.67 -5.36 -3.22
C THR A 128 -14.42 -3.95 -3.70
N ALA A 129 -14.71 -3.69 -4.98
CA ALA A 129 -14.68 -2.35 -5.54
C ALA A 129 -15.45 -1.42 -4.59
N ILE A 130 -14.79 -0.41 -4.01
CA ILE A 130 -15.49 0.66 -3.30
C ILE A 130 -16.13 1.55 -4.36
N ALA A 131 -17.25 1.08 -4.91
CA ALA A 131 -18.27 1.93 -5.45
C ALA A 131 -19.28 2.19 -4.31
N ASN A 132 -19.26 3.42 -3.78
CA ASN A 132 -20.24 4.01 -2.86
C ASN A 132 -20.10 3.69 -1.36
N LEU A 133 -19.28 4.47 -0.66
CA LEU A 133 -19.53 4.85 0.74
C LEU A 133 -19.59 6.38 0.89
N TYR A 134 -20.36 7.02 0.01
CA TYR A 134 -21.04 8.29 0.29
C TYR A 134 -22.50 8.13 -0.10
N ARG A 135 -23.31 7.63 0.83
CA ARG A 135 -24.73 7.98 0.91
C ARG A 135 -25.03 8.40 2.33
N GLY A 136 -24.75 9.68 2.59
CA GLY A 136 -25.45 10.38 3.65
C GLY A 136 -26.92 10.50 3.25
N ARG A 137 -27.80 9.96 4.09
CA ARG A 137 -29.00 10.60 4.61
C ARG A 137 -29.52 9.77 5.78
#